data_AF-A0AAV5Q9E9-F1
#
_entry.id   AF-A0AAV5Q9E9-F1
#
_cell.length_a   1.000
_cell.length_b   1.000
_cell.length_c   1.000
_cell.angle_alpha   90.00
_cell.angle_beta   90.00
_cell.angle_gamma   90.00
#
_symmetry.space_group_name_H-M   'P 1'
#
loop_
_entity.id
_entity.type
_entity.pdbx_description
1 polymer ?
#
loop_
_entity_poly.entity_id
_entity_poly.type
_entity_poly.pdbx_seq_one_letter_code
_entity_poly.pdbx_strand_id
1 'polypeptide(L)'
;MEKPQLSGATVERKLDRELKLQQVNRINGLPAWMLTPKEEKEVLEQYQVEVWKRCDQYAKAFKQCEEMHGMTVFFKCKEESRILKQCIDDQHRHEFVDEVRDAYIQKKIELAKQAK
;
A
#
# COMPACT_ATOMS: atom_id res chain seq x y z
N MET A 1 36.71 -9.47 -41.35
CA MET A 1 35.32 -9.23 -40.92
C MET A 1 34.60 -10.55 -40.98
N GLU A 2 34.05 -11.03 -39.86
CA GLU A 2 32.74 -11.68 -39.74
C GLU A 2 32.56 -12.13 -38.29
N LYS A 3 31.53 -11.59 -37.63
CA LYS A 3 31.08 -11.99 -36.30
C LYS A 3 29.92 -12.97 -36.49
N PRO A 4 29.90 -14.16 -35.87
CA PRO A 4 28.70 -14.97 -35.83
C PRO A 4 27.66 -14.37 -34.85
N GLN A 5 26.43 -14.23 -35.34
CA GLN A 5 25.25 -13.78 -34.62
C GLN A 5 24.75 -14.88 -33.68
N LEU A 6 24.68 -14.61 -32.37
CA LEU A 6 23.92 -15.43 -31.44
C LEU A 6 22.45 -14.98 -31.43
N SER A 7 21.55 -15.96 -31.49
CA SER A 7 20.10 -15.82 -31.60
C SER A 7 19.43 -15.31 -30.32
N GLY A 8 18.48 -14.37 -30.48
CA GLY A 8 17.84 -13.60 -29.40
C GLY A 8 17.13 -14.41 -28.31
N ALA A 9 16.62 -15.61 -28.63
CA ALA A 9 15.87 -16.46 -27.68
C ALA A 9 16.71 -17.06 -26.53
N THR A 10 18.04 -17.06 -26.67
CA THR A 10 18.96 -17.48 -25.61
C THR A 10 19.33 -16.32 -24.69
N VAL A 11 19.25 -15.09 -25.19
CA VAL A 11 19.55 -13.85 -24.45
C VAL A 11 18.40 -13.53 -23.48
N GLU A 12 17.14 -13.62 -23.93
CA GLU A 12 15.95 -13.36 -23.09
C GLU A 12 15.86 -14.33 -21.90
N ARG A 13 16.08 -15.63 -22.11
CA ARG A 13 16.05 -16.62 -21.02
C ARG A 13 17.19 -16.45 -20.01
N LYS A 14 18.32 -15.89 -20.43
CA LYS A 14 19.44 -15.57 -19.52
C LYS A 14 19.11 -14.32 -18.70
N LEU A 15 18.51 -13.32 -19.33
CA LEU A 15 18.03 -12.09 -18.69
C LEU A 15 16.93 -12.37 -17.66
N ASP A 16 15.97 -13.26 -17.94
CA ASP A 16 14.91 -13.68 -16.99
C ASP A 16 15.45 -14.45 -15.77
N ARG A 17 16.51 -15.25 -15.95
CA ARG A 17 17.18 -15.95 -14.84
C ARG A 17 18.00 -14.99 -13.98
N GLU A 18 18.68 -14.02 -14.60
CA GLU A 18 19.40 -12.97 -13.87
C GLU A 18 18.43 -12.02 -13.13
N LEU A 19 17.27 -11.71 -13.72
CA LEU A 19 16.20 -10.92 -13.08
C LEU A 19 15.59 -11.64 -11.87
N LYS A 20 15.44 -12.97 -11.93
CA LYS A 20 14.98 -13.79 -10.79
C LYS A 20 16.02 -13.90 -9.67
N LEU A 21 17.32 -13.91 -10.01
CA LEU A 21 18.40 -13.88 -9.01
C LEU A 21 18.51 -12.51 -8.32
N GLN A 22 18.18 -11.42 -9.02
CA GLN A 22 18.06 -10.09 -8.41
C GLN A 22 16.89 -9.95 -7.41
N GLN A 23 15.88 -10.82 -7.43
CA GLN A 23 14.76 -10.76 -6.49
C GLN A 23 15.03 -11.39 -5.11
N VAL A 24 16.06 -12.23 -4.97
CA VAL A 24 16.24 -13.08 -3.77
C VAL A 24 17.08 -12.42 -2.66
N ASN A 25 17.82 -11.34 -2.93
CA ASN A 25 18.65 -10.66 -1.93
C ASN A 25 18.08 -9.30 -1.48
N ARG A 26 16.92 -9.30 -0.82
CA ARG A 26 16.46 -8.16 -0.04
C ARG A 26 16.51 -8.45 1.45
N ILE A 27 17.67 -8.23 2.06
CA ILE A 27 18.02 -7.54 3.34
C ILE A 27 19.57 -7.58 3.37
N ASN A 28 20.31 -6.49 3.09
CA ASN A 28 20.62 -5.42 4.04
C ASN A 28 21.10 -4.15 3.30
N GLY A 29 20.46 -3.00 3.57
CA GLY A 29 21.09 -1.69 3.41
C GLY A 29 20.30 -0.58 2.71
N LEU A 30 19.26 -0.93 1.93
CA LEU A 30 18.35 -0.02 1.18
C LEU A 30 19.10 0.86 0.13
N PRO A 31 18.47 1.45 -0.91
CA PRO A 31 17.18 1.24 -1.59
C PRO A 31 17.37 0.73 -3.06
N ALA A 32 16.33 0.34 -3.80
CA ALA A 32 15.55 1.23 -4.68
C ALA A 32 14.08 0.75 -4.76
N TRP A 33 13.07 1.37 -4.19
CA TRP A 33 12.89 2.68 -3.54
C TRP A 33 12.16 2.42 -2.20
N MET A 34 12.95 2.04 -1.20
CA MET A 34 12.63 1.76 0.22
C MET A 34 11.59 0.67 0.55
N LEU A 35 10.52 0.49 -0.23
CA LEU A 35 9.56 -0.61 -0.09
C LEU A 35 9.33 -1.30 -1.44
N THR A 36 9.09 -2.61 -1.43
CA THR A 36 8.62 -3.29 -2.65
C THR A 36 7.17 -2.88 -2.95
N PRO A 37 6.68 -2.96 -4.20
CA PRO A 37 5.25 -2.75 -4.50
C PRO A 37 4.30 -3.65 -3.69
N LYS A 38 4.77 -4.83 -3.26
CA LYS A 38 4.00 -5.72 -2.37
C LYS A 38 3.93 -5.20 -0.94
N GLU A 39 5.04 -4.67 -0.44
CA GLU A 39 5.12 -4.10 0.91
C GLU A 39 4.37 -2.77 0.98
N GLU A 40 4.43 -1.95 -0.05
CA GLU A 40 3.62 -0.74 -0.12
C GLU A 40 2.12 -1.05 -0.12
N LYS A 41 1.71 -2.11 -0.83
CA LYS A 41 0.32 -2.58 -0.76
C LYS A 41 -0.08 -2.96 0.67
N GLU A 42 0.78 -3.67 1.40
CA GLU A 42 0.54 -4.04 2.79
C GLU A 42 0.46 -2.81 3.71
N VAL A 43 1.32 -1.82 3.51
CA VAL A 43 1.27 -0.53 4.21
C VAL A 43 -0.04 0.21 3.90
N LEU A 44 -0.49 0.21 2.65
CA LEU A 44 -1.77 0.82 2.25
C LEU A 44 -2.97 0.09 2.86
N GLU A 45 -2.93 -1.23 2.97
CA GLU A 45 -3.98 -2.03 3.62
C GLU A 45 -4.04 -1.75 5.13
N GLN A 46 -2.88 -1.71 5.81
CA GLN A 46 -2.76 -1.32 7.22
C GLN A 46 -3.27 0.11 7.45
N TYR A 47 -2.84 1.04 6.60
CA TYR A 47 -3.29 2.42 6.62
C TYR A 47 -4.80 2.53 6.48
N GLN A 48 -5.38 1.84 5.49
CA GLN A 48 -6.83 1.83 5.30
C GLN A 48 -7.54 1.33 6.56
N VAL A 49 -7.08 0.23 7.17
CA VAL A 49 -7.66 -0.30 8.41
C VAL A 49 -7.61 0.74 9.53
N GLU A 50 -6.50 1.46 9.71
CA GLU A 50 -6.39 2.51 10.72
C GLU A 50 -7.30 3.71 10.43
N VAL A 51 -7.41 4.14 9.18
CA VAL A 51 -8.33 5.19 8.75
C VAL A 51 -9.78 4.78 9.03
N TRP A 52 -10.17 3.56 8.68
CA TRP A 52 -11.50 3.03 8.94
C TRP A 52 -11.80 2.95 10.44
N LYS A 53 -10.84 2.56 11.28
CA LYS A 53 -11.00 2.57 12.75
C LYS A 53 -11.23 3.99 13.29
N ARG A 54 -10.49 4.99 12.80
CA ARG A 54 -10.65 6.39 13.22
C ARG A 54 -11.99 6.98 12.76
N CYS A 55 -12.46 6.60 11.58
CA CYS A 55 -13.72 7.05 11.01
C CYS A 55 -14.91 6.13 11.34
N ASP A 56 -14.74 5.13 12.22
CA ASP A 56 -15.77 4.12 12.57
C ASP A 56 -17.06 4.76 13.10
N GLN A 57 -16.94 5.84 13.88
CA GLN A 57 -18.09 6.60 14.38
C GLN A 57 -18.97 7.17 13.24
N TYR A 58 -18.35 7.66 12.17
CA TYR A 58 -19.06 8.22 11.01
C TYR A 58 -19.60 7.10 10.11
N ALA A 59 -18.88 5.98 10.01
CA ALA A 59 -19.37 4.80 9.30
C ALA A 59 -20.61 4.20 9.98
N LYS A 60 -20.66 4.17 11.32
CA LYS A 60 -21.83 3.77 12.10
C LYS A 60 -23.02 4.70 11.90
N ALA A 61 -22.80 6.01 11.94
CA ALA A 61 -23.85 6.99 11.69
C ALA A 61 -24.44 6.86 10.27
N PHE A 62 -23.57 6.67 9.26
CA PHE A 62 -23.99 6.41 7.90
C PHE A 62 -24.81 5.11 7.81
N LYS A 63 -24.33 4.01 8.40
CA LYS A 63 -25.04 2.72 8.40
C LYS A 63 -26.42 2.79 9.08
N GLN A 64 -26.54 3.52 10.19
CA GLN A 64 -27.83 3.75 10.84
C GLN A 64 -28.81 4.47 9.91
N CYS A 65 -28.33 5.46 9.16
CA CYS A 65 -29.13 6.13 8.15
C CYS A 65 -29.49 5.20 6.98
N GLU A 66 -28.56 4.32 6.58
CA GLU A 66 -28.81 3.29 5.56
C GLU A 66 -29.92 2.32 5.95
N GLU A 67 -29.90 1.83 7.18
CA GLU A 67 -30.92 0.92 7.71
C GLU A 67 -32.31 1.59 7.76
N MET A 68 -32.38 2.90 8.01
CA MET A 68 -33.64 3.66 8.05
C MET A 68 -34.21 4.00 6.66
N HIS A 69 -33.36 4.25 5.67
CA HIS A 69 -33.79 4.82 4.38
C HIS A 69 -33.61 3.91 3.16
N GLY A 70 -32.90 2.79 3.30
CA GLY A 70 -32.77 1.73 2.28
C GLY A 70 -32.38 2.27 0.90
N MET A 71 -33.31 2.21 -0.06
CA MET A 71 -33.04 2.68 -1.43
C MET A 71 -32.86 4.20 -1.57
N THR A 72 -33.30 5.00 -0.59
CA THR A 72 -33.22 6.48 -0.66
C THR A 72 -31.98 7.08 0.01
N VAL A 73 -31.03 6.23 0.41
CA VAL A 73 -29.78 6.58 1.09
C VAL A 73 -28.98 7.66 0.39
N PHE A 74 -28.87 7.58 -0.94
CA PHE A 74 -28.10 8.57 -1.72
C PHE A 74 -28.62 10.00 -1.58
N PHE A 75 -29.92 10.17 -1.30
CA PHE A 75 -30.55 11.47 -1.13
C PHE A 75 -30.67 11.87 0.34
N LYS A 76 -31.08 10.93 1.20
CA LYS A 76 -31.38 11.19 2.61
C LYS A 76 -30.15 11.16 3.51
N CYS A 77 -29.20 10.27 3.24
CA CYS A 77 -27.98 10.07 4.03
C CYS A 77 -26.76 10.76 3.41
N LYS A 78 -27.00 11.80 2.60
CA LYS A 78 -25.95 12.50 1.85
C LYS A 78 -25.00 13.23 2.80
N GLU A 79 -25.50 13.73 3.91
CA GLU A 79 -24.72 14.52 4.86
C GLU A 79 -23.78 13.61 5.67
N GLU A 80 -24.28 12.48 6.16
CA GLU A 80 -23.51 11.45 6.84
C GLU A 80 -22.44 10.86 5.90
N SER A 81 -22.79 10.62 4.63
CA SER A 81 -21.83 10.21 3.60
C SER A 81 -20.74 11.25 3.36
N ARG A 82 -21.10 12.55 3.37
CA ARG A 82 -20.16 13.66 3.21
C ARG A 82 -19.18 13.73 4.38
N ILE A 83 -19.68 13.63 5.60
CA ILE A 83 -18.86 13.66 6.82
C ILE A 83 -17.90 12.46 6.85
N LEU A 84 -18.36 11.26 6.52
CA LEU A 84 -17.50 10.07 6.43
C LEU A 84 -16.38 10.27 5.39
N LYS A 85 -16.71 10.80 4.21
CA LYS A 85 -15.72 11.10 3.17
C LYS A 85 -14.73 12.16 3.61
N GLN A 86 -15.18 13.21 4.28
CA GLN A 86 -14.31 14.25 4.82
C GLN A 86 -13.35 13.68 5.88
N CYS A 87 -13.82 12.80 6.76
CA CYS A 87 -12.96 12.12 7.73
C CYS A 87 -11.83 11.34 7.04
N ILE A 88 -12.15 10.58 5.98
CA ILE A 88 -11.16 9.82 5.22
C ILE A 88 -10.18 10.76 4.49
N ASP A 89 -10.69 11.81 3.85
CA ASP A 89 -9.88 12.79 3.11
C ASP A 89 -8.92 13.57 4.03
N ASP A 90 -9.37 13.90 5.24
CA ASP A 90 -8.53 14.52 6.27
C ASP A 90 -7.38 13.61 6.72
N GLN A 91 -7.56 12.29 6.69
CA GLN A 91 -6.48 11.32 6.97
C GLN A 91 -5.53 11.14 5.77
N HIS A 92 -5.97 11.46 4.55
CA HIS A 92 -5.13 11.39 3.34
C HIS A 92 -4.12 12.54 3.23
N ARG A 93 -4.14 13.50 4.18
CA ARG A 93 -3.06 14.50 4.31
C ARG A 93 -1.72 13.76 4.39
N HIS A 94 -0.80 14.14 3.49
CA HIS A 94 0.48 13.46 3.22
C HIS A 94 1.23 13.01 4.49
N GLU A 95 1.19 13.84 5.53
CA GLU A 95 1.83 13.60 6.83
C GLU A 95 1.44 12.25 7.48
N PHE A 96 0.17 11.85 7.44
CA PHE A 96 -0.26 10.60 8.09
C PHE A 96 0.14 9.35 7.30
N VAL A 97 0.15 9.44 5.97
CA VAL A 97 0.62 8.34 5.11
C VAL A 97 2.11 8.12 5.30
N ASP A 98 2.87 9.21 5.46
CA ASP A 98 4.32 9.18 5.67
C ASP A 98 4.66 8.62 7.07
N GLU A 99 3.91 8.96 8.12
CA GLU A 99 4.09 8.36 9.46
C GLU A 99 3.90 6.84 9.46
N VAL A 100 2.87 6.32 8.78
CA VAL A 100 2.60 4.88 8.72
C VAL A 100 3.68 4.15 7.90
N ARG A 101 4.15 4.78 6.82
CA ARG A 101 5.30 4.28 6.03
C ARG A 101 6.58 4.25 6.87
N ASP A 102 6.88 5.33 7.60
CA ASP A 102 8.06 5.45 8.43
C ASP A 102 8.07 4.42 9.57
N ALA A 103 6.92 4.21 10.23
CA ALA A 103 6.77 3.19 11.25
C ALA A 103 7.06 1.77 10.70
N TYR A 104 6.59 1.48 9.49
CA TYR A 104 6.86 0.20 8.82
C TYR A 104 8.34 0.02 8.47
N ILE A 105 8.99 1.09 8.00
CA ILE A 105 10.42 1.12 7.71
C ILE A 105 11.25 0.93 8.99
N GLN A 106 10.89 1.60 10.08
CA GLN A 106 11.57 1.46 11.38
C GLN A 106 11.51 0.02 11.90
N LYS A 107 10.33 -0.61 11.87
CA LYS A 107 10.17 -2.02 12.27
C LYS A 107 11.07 -2.95 11.46
N LYS A 108 11.23 -2.70 10.15
CA LYS A 108 12.12 -3.48 9.29
C LYS A 108 13.59 -3.28 9.64
N ILE A 109 14.00 -2.05 9.96
CA ILE A 109 15.37 -1.75 10.41
C ILE A 109 15.67 -2.45 11.74
N GLU A 110 14.72 -2.48 12.68
CA GLU A 110 14.88 -3.19 13.96
C GLU A 110 15.04 -4.69 13.77
N LEU A 111 14.20 -5.31 12.94
CA LEU A 111 14.30 -6.73 12.60
C LEU A 111 15.64 -7.07 11.93
N ALA A 112 16.12 -6.20 11.03
CA ALA A 112 17.42 -6.37 10.39
C ALA A 112 18.60 -6.20 11.36
N LYS A 113 18.47 -5.35 12.38
CA LYS A 113 19.46 -5.16 13.45
C LYS A 113 19.51 -6.36 14.41
N GLN A 114 18.36 -6.97 14.72
CA GLN A 114 18.27 -8.14 15.61
C GLN A 114 18.75 -9.44 14.95
N ALA A 115 18.76 -9.50 13.61
CA ALA A 115 19.25 -10.65 12.84
C ALA A 115 20.78 -10.66 12.64
N LYS A 116 21.52 -9.71 13.23
CA LYS A 116 22.99 -9.66 13.29
C LYS A 116 23.48 -10.09 14.66
#